data_AF-A0A947DWV7-F1
#
_entry.id   AF-A0A947DWV7-F1
#
_cell.length_a   1.000
_cell.length_b   1.000
_cell.length_c   1.000
_cell.angle_alpha   90.00
_cell.angle_beta   90.00
_cell.angle_gamma   90.00
#
_symmetry.space_group_name_H-M   'P 1'
#
loop_
_entity.id
_entity.type
_entity.pdbx_description
1 polymer ?
#
loop_
_entity_poly.entity_id
_entity_poly.type
_entity_poly.pdbx_seq_one_letter_code
_entity_poly.pdbx_strand_id
1 'polypeptide(L)' 'MKLLVFAGSTRLNSFNRQLAQAAATLARASDAEVTHLELADFDIPMYNA' A
#
# COMPACT_ATOMS: atom_id res chain seq x y z
N MET A 1 -9.08 15.14 1.76
CA MET A 1 -8.31 14.47 2.85
C MET A 1 -7.08 13.83 2.25
N LYS A 2 -5.91 13.89 2.91
CA LYS A 2 -4.68 13.25 2.40
C LYS A 2 -4.47 11.91 3.08
N LEU A 3 -4.23 10.86 2.31
CA LEU A 3 -4.04 9.50 2.80
C LEU A 3 -2.77 8.89 2.21
N LEU A 4 -1.99 8.23 3.06
CA LEU A 4 -0.91 7.34 2.67
C LEU A 4 -1.38 5.90 2.89
N VAL A 5 -1.28 5.07 1.86
CA VAL A 5 -1.65 3.66 1.90
C VAL A 5 -0.45 2.83 1.45
N PHE A 6 -0.10 1.82 2.23
CA PHE A 6 0.92 0.83 1.89
C PHE A 6 0.63 -0.48 2.63
N ALA A 7 1.11 -1.59 2.08
CA ALA A 7 1.04 -2.88 2.75
C ALA A 7 2.36 -3.17 3.48
N GLY A 8 2.27 -3.72 4.69
CA GLY A 8 3.42 -4.27 5.43
C GLY A 8 3.91 -5.61 4.86
N SER A 9 4.07 -5.73 3.55
CA SER A 9 4.48 -6.96 2.88
C SER A 9 5.09 -6.66 1.51
N THR A 10 6.17 -7.37 1.17
CA THR A 10 6.80 -7.33 -0.17
C THR A 10 6.52 -8.59 -1.00
N ARG A 11 5.80 -9.57 -0.43
CA ARG A 11 5.51 -10.84 -1.10
C ARG A 11 4.57 -10.63 -2.29
N LEU A 12 4.85 -11.29 -3.41
CA LEU A 12 4.12 -11.11 -4.67
C LEU A 12 2.60 -11.37 -4.54
N ASN A 13 2.22 -12.45 -3.83
CA ASN A 13 0.82 -12.88 -3.67
C ASN A 13 0.24 -12.48 -2.29
N SER A 14 0.65 -11.35 -1.75
CA SER A 14 0.20 -10.89 -0.43
C SER A 14 -1.24 -10.36 -0.47
N PHE A 15 -2.13 -10.93 0.35
CA PHE A 15 -3.47 -10.37 0.57
C PHE A 15 -3.41 -8.94 1.12
N ASN A 16 -2.39 -8.61 1.92
CA ASN A 16 -2.22 -7.25 2.44
C ASN A 16 -1.97 -6.24 1.31
N ARG A 17 -1.20 -6.62 0.28
CA ARG A 17 -0.95 -5.77 -0.90
C ARG A 17 -2.21 -5.59 -1.73
N GLN A 18 -2.94 -6.68 -1.95
CA GLN A 18 -4.24 -6.62 -2.64
C GLN A 18 -5.24 -5.72 -1.90
N LEU A 19 -5.31 -5.84 -0.57
CA LEU A 19 -6.17 -5.01 0.27
C LEU A 19 -5.75 -3.54 0.26
N ALA A 20 -4.44 -3.24 0.33
CA ALA A 20 -3.92 -1.88 0.25
C ALA A 20 -4.31 -1.22 -1.09
N GLN A 21 -4.19 -1.94 -2.20
CA GLN A 21 -4.60 -1.45 -3.51
C GLN A 21 -6.11 -1.20 -3.59
N ALA A 22 -6.93 -2.11 -3.06
CA ALA A 22 -8.38 -1.93 -3.00
C ALA A 22 -8.77 -0.71 -2.15
N ALA A 23 -8.17 -0.56 -0.96
CA ALA A 23 -8.41 0.58 -0.07
C ALA A 23 -7.99 1.92 -0.72
N ALA A 24 -6.84 1.96 -1.39
CA ALA A 24 -6.39 3.14 -2.11
C ALA A 24 -7.37 3.53 -3.24
N THR A 25 -7.95 2.53 -3.93
CA THR A 25 -8.94 2.77 -4.98
C THR A 25 -10.23 3.35 -4.42
N LEU A 26 -10.76 2.76 -3.33
CA LEU A 26 -11.97 3.25 -2.65
C LEU A 26 -11.78 4.67 -2.08
N ALA A 27 -10.61 4.94 -1.51
CA ALA A 27 -10.28 6.26 -0.98
C ALA A 27 -10.23 7.32 -2.08
N ARG A 28 -9.62 7.04 -3.24
CA ARG A 28 -9.62 7.94 -4.39
C ARG A 28 -11.04 8.19 -4.92
N ALA A 29 -11.88 7.14 -4.97
CA ALA A 29 -13.28 7.27 -5.36
C ALA A 29 -14.11 8.09 -4.36
N SER A 30 -13.59 8.32 -3.15
CA SER A 30 -14.18 9.16 -2.11
C SER A 30 -13.52 10.55 -2.02
N ASP A 31 -12.93 11.02 -3.13
CA ASP A 31 -12.26 12.32 -3.25
C ASP A 31 -11.06 12.54 -2.29
N ALA A 32 -10.41 11.46 -1.84
CA ALA A 32 -9.16 11.57 -1.10
C ALA A 32 -7.95 11.71 -2.04
N GLU A 33 -6.99 12.54 -1.64
CA GLU A 33 -5.66 12.61 -2.24
C GLU A 33 -4.85 11.44 -1.67
N VAL A 34 -4.64 10.39 -2.48
CA VAL A 34 -4.04 9.12 -2.04
C VAL A 34 -2.66 8.90 -2.65
N THR A 35 -1.67 8.84 -1.77
CA THR A 35 -0.36 8.25 -2.07
C THR A 35 -0.44 6.75 -1.77
N HIS A 36 -0.24 5.91 -2.80
CA HIS A 36 -0.12 4.47 -2.63
C HIS A 36 1.33 4.06 -2.85
N LEU A 37 1.92 3.37 -1.87
CA LEU A 37 3.33 3.02 -1.83
C LEU A 37 3.51 1.50 -1.71
N GLU A 38 4.51 0.96 -2.42
CA GLU A 38 4.94 -0.43 -2.29
C GLU A 38 6.30 -0.50 -1.58
N LEU A 39 6.40 -1.28 -0.50
CA LEU A 39 7.65 -1.38 0.27
C LEU A 39 8.80 -1.98 -0.54
N ALA A 40 8.49 -2.78 -1.56
CA ALA A 40 9.48 -3.38 -2.45
C ALA A 40 10.19 -2.36 -3.35
N ASP A 41 9.64 -1.15 -3.49
CA ASP A 41 10.23 -0.08 -4.29
C ASP A 41 11.34 0.67 -3.53
N PHE A 42 11.51 0.40 -2.24
CA PHE A 42 12.47 1.07 -1.37
C PHE A 42 13.54 0.10 -0.91
N ASP A 43 14.79 0.57 -0.93
CA ASP A 43 15.90 -0.15 -0.31
C ASP A 43 15.84 0.05 1.21
N ILE A 44 14.96 -0.71 1.87
CA ILE A 44 14.73 -0.66 3.30
C ILE A 44 15.05 -2.01 3.95
N PRO A 45 15.71 -2.04 5.13
CA PRO A 45 15.93 -3.28 5.85
C PRO A 45 14.60 -3.89 6.30
N MET A 46 14.24 -5.03 5.72
CA MET A 46 13.04 -5.78 6.08
C MET A 46 13.40 -6.91 7.06
N TYR A 47 12.94 -6.80 8.30
CA TYR A 47 13.09 -7.87 9.28
C TYR A 47 11.85 -8.78 9.22
N ASN A 48 12.07 -10.08 8.96
CA ASN A 48 11.02 -11.12 8.99
C ASN A 48 9.83 -10.88 8.02
N ALA A 49 10.09 -10.53 6.76
CA ALA A 49 9.08 -10.26 5.73
C ALA A 49 8.49 -11.52 5.05
#